data_AF-A0A9W7ANW1-F1
#
_entry.id   AF-A0A9W7ANW1-F1
#
_cell.length_a   1.000
_cell.length_b   1.000
_cell.length_c   1.000
_cell.angle_alpha   90.00
_cell.angle_beta   90.00
_cell.angle_gamma   90.00
#
_symmetry.space_group_name_H-M   'P 1'
#
loop_
_entity.id
_entity.type
_entity.pdbx_description
1 polymer ?
#
loop_
_entity_poly.entity_id
_entity_poly.type
_entity_poly.pdbx_seq_one_letter_code
_entity_poly.pdbx_strand_id
1 'polypeptide(L)'
;LSWPSLSLVKESPKVFELSPLLQTLMGELGSDYVPTKMASLRWINMLLEKVPAEMNKYIEKLLPSLLKTLADDADAVVLLVLQVLSRISLTVGEFSRVLNALLKLFSTDRRLLEIRGSLVIRKLCVLLNAKVVYIQTAAVLSSASNEFSLEFISTMVQTLNLILLTAQELQALRDILKRSFKAGSAAEDKEVFGALFKCWCHNPVSTFSLCLLGQAYDLAFSLIKKFSEVDISVGLLMQLDKLIQLIESPVYIHLRLQLLEVEMPQHSSLLKALYGLLMLLPQSTAFRTLNARLTTVCNLRDNLNAPSNDRKELKEARKALVGTAIDHQVLLAEFERVCQVHLQHRQQVISMMSLQDEKKKQSGGEASTSR
;
A
#
# COMPACT_ATOMS: atom_id res chain seq x y z
N LEU A 1 -26.62 0.16 21.24
CA LEU A 1 -27.59 1.28 21.36
C LEU A 1 -28.91 0.81 20.79
N SER A 2 -29.84 0.37 21.65
CA SER A 2 -31.22 0.08 21.28
C SER A 2 -31.92 1.39 20.94
N TRP A 3 -32.33 1.56 19.68
CA TRP A 3 -33.05 2.75 19.22
C TRP A 3 -34.56 2.55 19.43
N PRO A 4 -35.21 3.29 20.36
CA PRO A 4 -36.64 3.15 20.64
C PRO A 4 -37.54 3.55 19.46
N SER A 5 -37.00 4.31 18.51
CA SER A 5 -37.73 4.80 17.33
C SER A 5 -37.96 3.73 16.26
N LEU A 6 -37.24 2.59 16.29
CA LEU A 6 -37.39 1.56 15.25
C LEU A 6 -38.49 0.54 15.59
N SER A 7 -38.79 0.32 16.87
CA SER A 7 -39.99 -0.42 17.31
C SER A 7 -41.25 0.31 16.85
N LEU A 8 -41.27 1.64 16.94
CA LEU A 8 -42.34 2.50 16.42
C LEU A 8 -42.52 2.41 14.90
N VAL A 9 -41.43 2.22 14.14
CA VAL A 9 -41.51 2.03 12.67
C VAL A 9 -42.00 0.63 12.31
N LYS A 10 -41.64 -0.41 13.10
CA LYS A 10 -42.16 -1.78 12.90
C LYS A 10 -43.63 -1.93 13.26
N GLU A 11 -44.14 -1.16 14.21
CA GLU A 11 -45.53 -1.19 14.69
C GLU A 11 -46.47 -0.28 13.87
N SER A 12 -45.93 0.52 12.94
CA SER A 12 -46.74 1.40 12.08
C SER A 12 -47.37 0.62 10.92
N PRO A 13 -48.71 0.66 10.76
CA PRO A 13 -49.42 -0.03 9.67
C PRO A 13 -49.24 0.64 8.29
N LYS A 14 -48.48 1.74 8.21
CA LYS A 14 -48.21 2.44 6.94
C LYS A 14 -46.97 1.88 6.26
N VAL A 15 -47.06 1.66 4.94
CA VAL A 15 -45.92 1.33 4.08
C VAL A 15 -44.84 2.40 4.26
N PHE A 16 -43.70 2.01 4.81
CA PHE A 16 -42.55 2.89 4.98
C PHE A 16 -41.93 3.21 3.62
N GLU A 17 -42.05 4.47 3.19
CA GLU A 17 -41.45 4.93 1.93
C GLU A 17 -39.95 5.20 2.12
N LEU A 18 -39.12 4.24 1.71
CA LEU A 18 -37.66 4.34 1.85
C LEU A 18 -37.05 5.44 0.95
N SER A 19 -37.60 5.66 -0.25
CA SER A 19 -37.02 6.60 -1.23
C SER A 19 -36.99 8.05 -0.73
N PRO A 20 -38.10 8.65 -0.25
CA PRO A 20 -38.06 10.03 0.25
C PRO A 20 -37.14 10.19 1.45
N LEU A 21 -37.12 9.21 2.37
CA LEU A 21 -36.22 9.23 3.51
C LEU A 21 -34.75 9.22 3.06
N LEU A 22 -34.38 8.33 2.14
CA LEU A 22 -32.99 8.27 1.64
C LEU A 22 -32.59 9.56 0.92
N GLN A 23 -33.49 10.17 0.15
CA GLN A 23 -33.21 11.47 -0.48
C GLN A 23 -32.92 12.55 0.56
N THR A 24 -33.73 12.62 1.62
CA THR A 24 -33.47 13.54 2.74
C THR A 24 -32.13 13.25 3.40
N LEU A 25 -31.88 12.00 3.80
CA LEU A 25 -30.64 11.60 4.46
C LEU A 25 -29.40 11.88 3.59
N MET A 26 -29.48 11.67 2.28
CA MET A 26 -28.41 11.96 1.33
C MET A 26 -28.19 13.48 1.16
N GLY A 27 -29.25 14.28 1.17
CA GLY A 27 -29.16 15.74 1.15
C GLY A 27 -28.45 16.28 2.39
N GLU A 28 -28.78 15.75 3.57
CA GLU A 28 -28.21 16.14 4.85
C GLU A 28 -26.72 15.77 5.01
N LEU A 29 -26.17 14.90 4.15
CA LEU A 29 -24.71 14.67 4.09
C LEU A 29 -23.92 15.91 3.64
N GLY A 30 -24.58 16.85 2.96
CA GLY A 30 -24.01 18.14 2.57
C GLY A 30 -24.15 19.24 3.62
N SER A 31 -24.69 18.94 4.81
CA SER A 31 -24.89 19.92 5.88
C SER A 31 -23.57 20.44 6.46
N ASP A 32 -23.51 21.72 6.80
CA ASP A 32 -22.37 22.32 7.52
C ASP A 32 -22.26 21.77 8.96
N TYR A 33 -23.36 21.26 9.52
CA TYR A 33 -23.42 20.77 10.89
C TYR A 33 -22.98 19.30 10.99
N VAL A 34 -21.86 19.06 11.67
CA VAL A 34 -21.33 17.71 11.95
C VAL A 34 -22.38 16.78 12.59
N PRO A 35 -23.17 17.19 13.61
CA PRO A 35 -24.18 16.31 14.20
C PRO A 35 -25.24 15.83 13.20
N THR A 36 -25.64 16.68 12.25
CA THR A 36 -26.64 16.37 11.21
C THR A 36 -26.11 15.33 10.23
N LYS A 37 -24.88 15.51 9.75
CA LYS A 37 -24.17 14.52 8.92
C LYS A 37 -24.05 13.18 9.64
N MET A 38 -23.62 13.21 10.90
CA MET A 38 -23.46 12.00 11.72
C MET A 38 -24.79 11.28 11.97
N ALA A 39 -25.87 12.01 12.26
CA ALA A 39 -27.20 11.43 12.41
C ALA A 39 -27.63 10.75 11.11
N SER A 40 -27.46 11.43 9.97
CA SER A 40 -27.82 10.89 8.66
C SER A 40 -27.07 9.60 8.33
N LEU A 41 -25.75 9.57 8.56
CA LEU A 41 -24.94 8.37 8.38
C LEU A 41 -25.35 7.22 9.32
N ARG A 42 -25.72 7.51 10.57
CA ARG A 42 -26.22 6.49 11.51
C ARG A 42 -27.55 5.90 11.03
N TRP A 43 -28.46 6.73 10.52
CA TRP A 43 -29.71 6.27 9.91
C TRP A 43 -29.45 5.40 8.68
N ILE A 44 -28.58 5.83 7.77
CA ILE A 44 -28.20 5.03 6.59
C ILE A 44 -27.60 3.68 7.02
N ASN A 45 -26.68 3.67 7.99
CA ASN A 45 -26.06 2.45 8.51
C ASN A 45 -27.10 1.48 9.11
N MET A 46 -28.08 2.03 9.84
CA MET A 46 -29.17 1.27 10.43
C MET A 46 -30.11 0.69 9.36
N LEU A 47 -30.43 1.45 8.32
CA LEU A 47 -31.26 0.98 7.21
C LEU A 47 -30.57 -0.15 6.44
N LEU A 48 -29.26 -0.04 6.18
CA LEU A 48 -28.47 -1.12 5.59
C LEU A 48 -28.48 -2.40 6.44
N GLU A 49 -28.63 -2.28 7.76
CA GLU A 49 -28.74 -3.44 8.65
C GLU A 49 -30.15 -4.04 8.67
N LYS A 50 -31.18 -3.21 8.68
CA LYS A 50 -32.56 -3.66 8.92
C LYS A 50 -33.33 -4.00 7.64
N VAL A 51 -33.01 -3.35 6.54
CA VAL A 51 -33.68 -3.52 5.23
C VAL A 51 -32.66 -3.61 4.08
N PRO A 52 -31.70 -4.55 4.13
CA PRO A 52 -30.61 -4.62 3.14
C PRO A 52 -31.08 -4.81 1.70
N ALA A 53 -32.10 -5.65 1.47
CA ALA A 53 -32.62 -5.93 0.12
C ALA A 53 -33.18 -4.67 -0.56
N GLU A 54 -33.88 -3.82 0.18
CA GLU A 54 -34.40 -2.55 -0.35
C GLU A 54 -33.29 -1.52 -0.51
N MET A 55 -32.36 -1.43 0.46
CA MET A 55 -31.20 -0.53 0.38
C MET A 55 -30.30 -0.83 -0.81
N ASN A 56 -30.16 -2.09 -1.21
CA ASN A 56 -29.31 -2.48 -2.35
C ASN A 56 -29.72 -1.79 -3.66
N LYS A 57 -31.02 -1.50 -3.84
CA LYS A 57 -31.55 -0.76 -5.00
C LYS A 57 -31.05 0.68 -5.09
N TYR A 58 -30.56 1.24 -3.97
CA TYR A 58 -30.10 2.63 -3.86
C TYR A 58 -28.58 2.77 -3.74
N ILE A 59 -27.82 1.67 -3.66
CA ILE A 59 -26.35 1.73 -3.49
C ILE A 59 -25.69 2.56 -4.59
N GLU A 60 -26.13 2.41 -5.84
CA GLU A 60 -25.58 3.16 -6.97
C GLU A 60 -25.72 4.67 -6.81
N LYS A 61 -26.83 5.14 -6.24
CA LYS A 61 -27.07 6.57 -5.97
C LYS A 61 -26.38 7.04 -4.70
N LEU A 62 -26.30 6.16 -3.70
CA LEU A 62 -25.74 6.46 -2.38
C LEU A 62 -24.21 6.55 -2.40
N LEU A 63 -23.54 5.67 -3.15
CA LEU A 63 -22.09 5.53 -3.15
C LEU A 63 -21.34 6.83 -3.53
N PRO A 64 -21.72 7.57 -4.59
CA PRO A 64 -21.07 8.85 -4.90
C PRO A 64 -21.16 9.88 -3.77
N SER A 65 -22.32 9.98 -3.10
CA SER A 65 -22.50 10.91 -1.97
C SER A 65 -21.63 10.52 -0.80
N LEU A 66 -21.58 9.23 -0.44
CA LEU A 66 -20.71 8.73 0.63
C LEU A 66 -19.23 8.98 0.33
N LEU A 67 -18.78 8.72 -0.90
CA LEU A 67 -17.40 8.94 -1.32
C LEU A 67 -17.03 10.43 -1.24
N LYS A 68 -17.92 11.33 -1.65
CA LYS A 68 -17.72 12.78 -1.49
C LYS A 68 -17.57 13.17 -0.02
N THR A 69 -18.34 12.56 0.88
CA THR A 69 -18.26 12.82 2.33
C THR A 69 -16.96 12.29 2.97
N LEU A 70 -16.13 11.49 2.28
CA LEU A 70 -14.79 11.14 2.78
C LEU A 70 -13.83 12.34 2.82
N ALA A 71 -14.13 13.42 2.09
CA ALA A 71 -13.39 14.67 2.13
C ALA A 71 -13.80 15.61 3.28
N ASP A 72 -14.74 15.19 4.14
CA ASP A 72 -15.17 15.99 5.29
C ASP A 72 -14.02 16.28 6.27
N ASP A 73 -14.02 17.46 6.89
CA ASP A 73 -13.00 17.89 7.86
C ASP A 73 -13.07 17.12 9.19
N ALA A 74 -14.25 16.63 9.57
CA ALA A 74 -14.44 15.94 10.84
C ALA A 74 -14.18 14.43 10.72
N ASP A 75 -13.14 13.94 11.41
CA ASP A 75 -12.79 12.50 11.48
C ASP A 75 -13.99 11.64 11.89
N ALA A 76 -14.84 12.11 12.81
CA ALA A 76 -16.03 11.39 13.26
C ALA A 76 -17.03 11.13 12.13
N VAL A 77 -17.14 12.04 11.16
CA VAL A 77 -17.98 11.88 9.96
C VAL A 77 -17.33 10.86 9.03
N VAL A 78 -16.06 11.03 8.70
CA VAL A 78 -15.29 10.11 7.83
C VAL A 78 -15.34 8.68 8.37
N LEU A 79 -15.15 8.48 9.67
CA LEU A 79 -15.22 7.18 10.32
C LEU A 79 -16.61 6.53 10.23
N LEU A 80 -17.69 7.31 10.26
CA LEU A 80 -19.05 6.80 10.05
C LEU A 80 -19.32 6.48 8.58
N VAL A 81 -18.84 7.30 7.64
CA VAL A 81 -18.90 6.99 6.21
C VAL A 81 -18.23 5.64 5.93
N LEU A 82 -17.05 5.39 6.50
CA LEU A 82 -16.33 4.13 6.33
C LEU A 82 -17.06 2.93 6.94
N GLN A 83 -17.83 3.13 8.02
CA GLN A 83 -18.70 2.07 8.56
C GLN A 83 -19.85 1.75 7.58
N VAL A 84 -20.45 2.78 6.99
CA VAL A 84 -21.50 2.61 5.97
C VAL A 84 -20.94 1.88 4.75
N LEU A 85 -19.79 2.33 4.22
CA LEU A 85 -19.10 1.69 3.09
C LEU A 85 -18.68 0.25 3.40
N SER A 86 -18.20 -0.04 4.61
CA SER A 86 -17.88 -1.41 5.01
C SER A 86 -19.12 -2.30 5.06
N ARG A 87 -20.27 -1.76 5.48
CA ARG A 87 -21.51 -2.52 5.52
C ARG A 87 -22.03 -2.81 4.11
N ILE A 88 -21.94 -1.84 3.21
CA ILE A 88 -22.22 -2.03 1.78
C ILE A 88 -21.35 -3.17 1.22
N SER A 89 -20.06 -3.17 1.59
CA SER A 89 -19.07 -4.17 1.15
C SER A 89 -19.35 -5.60 1.62
N LEU A 90 -20.26 -5.81 2.58
CA LEU A 90 -20.70 -7.16 3.00
C LEU A 90 -21.64 -7.80 1.96
N THR A 91 -22.19 -7.01 1.04
CA THR A 91 -22.99 -7.52 -0.07
C THR A 91 -22.09 -8.08 -1.17
N VAL A 92 -22.46 -9.24 -1.72
CA VAL A 92 -21.68 -9.92 -2.76
C VAL A 92 -21.45 -8.99 -3.96
N GLY A 93 -20.19 -8.86 -4.38
CA GLY A 93 -19.78 -8.01 -5.50
C GLY A 93 -19.59 -6.52 -5.17
N GLU A 94 -20.15 -6.03 -4.07
CA GLU A 94 -20.09 -4.60 -3.73
C GLU A 94 -18.73 -4.18 -3.16
N PHE A 95 -17.99 -5.09 -2.51
CA PHE A 95 -16.66 -4.74 -1.99
C PHE A 95 -15.71 -4.24 -3.08
N SER A 96 -15.61 -4.97 -4.19
CA SER A 96 -14.78 -4.57 -5.33
C SER A 96 -15.26 -3.25 -5.93
N ARG A 97 -16.58 -3.01 -6.00
CA ARG A 97 -17.15 -1.74 -6.49
C ARG A 97 -16.78 -0.56 -5.59
N VAL A 98 -16.93 -0.71 -4.28
CA VAL A 98 -16.56 0.32 -3.29
C VAL A 98 -15.07 0.62 -3.37
N LEU A 99 -14.23 -0.41 -3.46
CA LEU A 99 -12.78 -0.24 -3.51
C LEU A 99 -12.31 0.42 -4.81
N ASN A 100 -12.87 0.02 -5.96
CA ASN A 100 -12.63 0.66 -7.25
C ASN A 100 -13.00 2.15 -7.21
N ALA A 101 -14.19 2.47 -6.69
CA ALA A 101 -14.67 3.85 -6.62
C ALA A 101 -13.83 4.70 -5.65
N LEU A 102 -13.37 4.12 -4.54
CA LEU A 102 -12.46 4.76 -3.60
C LEU A 102 -11.09 5.06 -4.21
N LEU A 103 -10.49 4.09 -4.91
CA LEU A 103 -9.21 4.28 -5.58
C LEU A 103 -9.33 5.29 -6.72
N LYS A 104 -10.46 5.30 -7.44
CA LYS A 104 -10.75 6.33 -8.45
C LYS A 104 -10.85 7.72 -7.84
N LEU A 105 -11.51 7.86 -6.69
CA LEU A 105 -11.55 9.11 -5.92
C LEU A 105 -10.14 9.58 -5.56
N PHE A 106 -9.29 8.72 -4.98
CA PHE A 106 -7.90 9.08 -4.67
C PHE A 106 -7.04 9.38 -5.89
N SER A 107 -7.29 8.72 -7.02
CA SER A 107 -6.56 9.00 -8.26
C SER A 107 -6.91 10.36 -8.85
N THR A 108 -8.16 10.79 -8.67
CA THR A 108 -8.68 12.08 -9.15
C THR A 108 -8.31 13.21 -8.20
N ASP A 109 -8.41 12.96 -6.88
CA ASP A 109 -8.06 13.90 -5.82
C ASP A 109 -6.86 13.37 -5.01
N ARG A 110 -5.66 13.69 -5.48
CA ARG A 110 -4.40 13.29 -4.84
C ARG A 110 -4.24 13.91 -3.44
N ARG A 111 -4.79 15.12 -3.22
CA ARG A 111 -4.73 15.80 -1.92
C ARG A 111 -5.55 15.03 -0.88
N LEU A 112 -6.69 14.47 -1.29
CA LEU A 112 -7.48 13.61 -0.40
C LEU A 112 -6.70 12.35 0.01
N LEU A 113 -5.94 11.73 -0.91
CA LEU A 113 -5.07 10.59 -0.56
C LEU A 113 -4.02 11.00 0.50
N GLU A 114 -3.38 12.15 0.32
CA GLU A 114 -2.36 12.65 1.24
C GLU A 114 -2.91 12.93 2.64
N ILE A 115 -4.09 13.55 2.73
CA ILE A 115 -4.69 13.96 4.00
C ILE A 115 -5.45 12.80 4.67
N ARG A 116 -6.24 12.04 3.91
CA ARG A 116 -7.20 11.05 4.43
C ARG A 116 -6.82 9.60 4.15
N GLY A 117 -5.92 9.33 3.21
CA GLY A 117 -5.59 7.97 2.75
C GLY A 117 -5.22 7.03 3.88
N SER A 118 -4.36 7.47 4.81
CA SER A 118 -3.98 6.67 5.98
C SER A 118 -5.17 6.30 6.85
N LEU A 119 -6.00 7.27 7.24
CA LEU A 119 -7.19 7.04 8.07
C LEU A 119 -8.16 6.07 7.39
N VAL A 120 -8.43 6.29 6.10
CA VAL A 120 -9.38 5.50 5.31
C VAL A 120 -8.94 4.04 5.22
N ILE A 121 -7.73 3.77 4.74
CA ILE A 121 -7.23 2.41 4.55
C ILE A 121 -7.14 1.66 5.88
N ARG A 122 -6.63 2.31 6.91
CA ARG A 122 -6.53 1.74 8.27
C ARG A 122 -7.89 1.34 8.81
N LYS A 123 -8.88 2.24 8.70
CA LYS A 123 -10.23 1.95 9.19
C LYS A 123 -10.90 0.84 8.38
N LEU A 124 -10.70 0.77 7.07
CA LEU A 124 -11.17 -0.37 6.26
C LEU A 124 -10.54 -1.69 6.70
N CYS A 125 -9.24 -1.70 7.01
CA CYS A 125 -8.56 -2.91 7.51
C CYS A 125 -9.17 -3.40 8.84
N VAL A 126 -9.55 -2.48 9.73
CA VAL A 126 -10.26 -2.80 10.98
C VAL A 126 -11.66 -3.36 10.71
N LEU A 127 -12.37 -2.85 9.71
CA LEU A 127 -13.78 -3.20 9.47
C LEU A 127 -13.96 -4.46 8.58
N LEU A 128 -13.04 -4.74 7.65
CA LEU A 128 -13.22 -5.73 6.57
C LEU A 128 -12.13 -6.80 6.50
N ASN A 129 -11.25 -6.89 7.50
CA ASN A 129 -10.03 -7.71 7.53
C ASN A 129 -8.89 -7.15 6.65
N ALA A 130 -7.74 -6.89 7.28
CA ALA A 130 -6.58 -6.27 6.63
C ALA A 130 -6.01 -7.07 5.45
N LYS A 131 -5.97 -8.40 5.54
CA LYS A 131 -5.46 -9.27 4.46
C LYS A 131 -6.34 -9.13 3.22
N VAL A 132 -7.66 -9.21 3.41
CA VAL A 132 -8.63 -9.12 2.31
C VAL A 132 -8.56 -7.74 1.64
N VAL A 133 -8.51 -6.67 2.44
CA VAL A 133 -8.35 -5.29 1.92
C VAL A 133 -7.08 -5.15 1.09
N TYR A 134 -5.92 -5.63 1.57
CA TYR A 134 -4.66 -5.50 0.86
C TYR A 134 -4.62 -6.32 -0.44
N ILE A 135 -5.10 -7.56 -0.42
CA ILE A 135 -5.14 -8.42 -1.62
C ILE A 135 -6.08 -7.82 -2.67
N GLN A 136 -7.28 -7.38 -2.28
CA GLN A 136 -8.23 -6.79 -3.23
C GLN A 136 -7.72 -5.44 -3.76
N THR A 137 -7.07 -4.63 -2.92
CA THR A 137 -6.46 -3.36 -3.38
C THR A 137 -5.35 -3.63 -4.40
N ALA A 138 -4.47 -4.60 -4.13
CA ALA A 138 -3.42 -5.00 -5.05
C ALA A 138 -3.99 -5.55 -6.36
N ALA A 139 -5.06 -6.36 -6.29
CA ALA A 139 -5.74 -6.89 -7.46
C ALA A 139 -6.33 -5.77 -8.33
N VAL A 140 -7.06 -4.82 -7.73
CA VAL A 140 -7.63 -3.67 -8.44
C VAL A 140 -6.55 -2.82 -9.11
N LEU A 141 -5.50 -2.47 -8.38
CA LEU A 141 -4.40 -1.66 -8.93
C LEU A 141 -3.66 -2.39 -10.08
N SER A 142 -3.58 -3.71 -10.02
CA SER A 142 -2.94 -4.52 -11.07
C SER A 142 -3.83 -4.74 -12.29
N SER A 143 -5.14 -4.95 -12.11
CA SER A 143 -6.09 -5.19 -13.21
C SER A 143 -6.50 -3.92 -13.93
N ALA A 144 -6.54 -2.80 -13.22
CA ALA A 144 -6.96 -1.50 -13.74
C ALA A 144 -5.76 -0.61 -14.13
N SER A 145 -4.64 -1.21 -14.57
CA SER A 145 -3.42 -0.49 -14.96
C SER A 145 -3.66 0.56 -16.07
N ASN A 146 -4.75 0.43 -16.82
CA ASN A 146 -5.15 1.39 -17.86
C ASN A 146 -6.06 2.51 -17.34
N GLU A 147 -6.70 2.32 -16.18
CA GLU A 147 -7.58 3.34 -15.57
C GLU A 147 -6.81 4.28 -14.64
N PHE A 148 -5.67 3.82 -14.12
CA PHE A 148 -4.84 4.56 -13.17
C PHE A 148 -3.49 4.95 -13.78
N SER A 149 -3.09 6.21 -13.60
CA SER A 149 -1.73 6.65 -13.94
C SER A 149 -0.69 5.86 -13.14
N LEU A 150 0.46 5.55 -13.75
CA LEU A 150 1.55 4.84 -13.08
C LEU A 150 2.07 5.58 -11.85
N GLU A 151 2.06 6.91 -11.85
CA GLU A 151 2.43 7.75 -10.71
C GLU A 151 1.48 7.52 -9.54
N PHE A 152 0.16 7.50 -9.79
CA PHE A 152 -0.84 7.22 -8.75
C PHE A 152 -0.65 5.82 -8.16
N ILE A 153 -0.46 4.79 -8.98
CA ILE A 153 -0.24 3.42 -8.50
C ILE A 153 1.00 3.39 -7.60
N SER A 154 2.10 4.03 -8.02
CA SER A 154 3.33 4.11 -7.21
C SER A 154 3.11 4.80 -5.87
N THR A 155 2.40 5.94 -5.85
CA THR A 155 2.07 6.68 -4.62
C THR A 155 1.11 5.89 -3.72
N MET A 156 0.14 5.19 -4.29
CA MET A 156 -0.78 4.35 -3.53
C MET A 156 -0.04 3.17 -2.89
N VAL A 157 0.84 2.49 -3.62
CA VAL A 157 1.71 1.42 -3.11
C VAL A 157 2.60 1.93 -1.98
N GLN A 158 3.21 3.11 -2.15
CA GLN A 158 4.00 3.74 -1.09
C GLN A 158 3.18 3.99 0.18
N THR A 159 1.93 4.45 0.02
CA THR A 159 1.00 4.68 1.13
C THR A 159 0.63 3.37 1.83
N LEU A 160 0.28 2.34 1.08
CA LEU A 160 0.00 1.00 1.61
C LEU A 160 1.21 0.42 2.35
N ASN A 161 2.41 0.55 1.77
CA ASN A 161 3.64 0.05 2.41
C ASN A 161 3.90 0.75 3.75
N LEU A 162 3.73 2.07 3.83
CA LEU A 162 3.89 2.79 5.09
C LEU A 162 2.87 2.34 6.15
N ILE A 163 1.60 2.18 5.75
CA ILE A 163 0.54 1.70 6.66
C ILE A 163 0.84 0.28 7.13
N LEU A 164 1.24 -0.62 6.23
CA LEU A 164 1.61 -2.00 6.54
C LEU A 164 2.67 -2.07 7.64
N LEU A 165 3.67 -1.17 7.58
CA LEU A 165 4.80 -1.15 8.50
C LEU A 165 4.49 -0.47 9.84
N THR A 166 3.54 0.46 9.88
CA THR A 166 3.33 1.33 11.06
C THR A 166 2.01 1.08 11.79
N ALA A 167 0.99 0.54 11.12
CA ALA A 167 -0.32 0.32 11.70
C ALA A 167 -0.35 -0.96 12.58
N GLN A 168 -1.02 -0.85 13.73
CA GLN A 168 -1.13 -1.95 14.70
C GLN A 168 -2.09 -3.03 14.21
N GLU A 169 -3.19 -2.63 13.59
CA GLU A 169 -4.21 -3.52 13.02
C GLU A 169 -3.68 -4.40 11.86
N LEU A 170 -2.48 -4.09 11.34
CA LEU A 170 -1.81 -4.86 10.29
C LEU A 170 -0.87 -5.95 10.83
N GLN A 171 -0.79 -6.13 12.15
CA GLN A 171 0.11 -7.11 12.79
C GLN A 171 -0.08 -8.53 12.23
N ALA A 172 -1.31 -9.02 12.14
CA ALA A 172 -1.59 -10.36 11.62
C ALA A 172 -1.13 -10.54 10.16
N LEU A 173 -1.29 -9.50 9.32
CA LEU A 173 -0.81 -9.53 7.94
C LEU A 173 0.72 -9.53 7.88
N ARG A 174 1.39 -8.74 8.74
CA ARG A 174 2.86 -8.77 8.85
C ARG A 174 3.37 -10.15 9.23
N ASP A 175 2.67 -10.87 10.11
CA ASP A 175 3.07 -12.21 10.53
C ASP A 175 2.87 -13.27 9.43
N ILE A 176 1.84 -13.11 8.58
CA ILE A 176 1.66 -13.90 7.36
C ILE A 176 2.86 -13.69 6.41
N LEU A 177 3.20 -12.42 6.13
CA LEU A 177 4.29 -12.08 5.20
C LEU A 177 5.65 -12.59 5.67
N LYS A 178 5.93 -12.54 6.98
CA LYS A 178 7.17 -13.07 7.59
C LYS A 178 7.30 -14.60 7.48
N ARG A 179 6.18 -15.32 7.31
CA ARG A 179 6.18 -16.78 7.19
C ARG A 179 6.31 -17.24 5.75
N SER A 180 6.02 -16.39 4.76
CA SER A 180 5.95 -16.75 3.33
C SER A 180 7.20 -17.44 2.76
N PHE A 181 8.39 -17.14 3.30
CA PHE A 181 9.66 -17.74 2.84
C PHE A 181 10.25 -18.79 3.79
N LYS A 182 9.54 -19.14 4.87
CA LYS A 182 9.99 -20.21 5.79
C LYS A 182 9.75 -21.59 5.17
N ALA A 183 10.59 -22.56 5.54
CA ALA A 183 10.37 -23.95 5.18
C ALA A 183 9.02 -24.46 5.73
N GLY A 184 8.23 -25.14 4.90
CA GLY A 184 6.89 -25.61 5.28
C GLY A 184 5.81 -24.53 5.37
N SER A 185 6.05 -23.34 4.81
CA SER A 185 5.05 -22.27 4.74
C SER A 185 3.81 -22.67 3.95
N ALA A 186 2.64 -22.27 4.45
CA ALA A 186 1.36 -22.50 3.81
C ALA A 186 1.33 -21.88 2.41
N ALA A 187 0.66 -22.53 1.47
CA ALA A 187 0.48 -22.01 0.11
C ALA A 187 -0.17 -20.62 0.14
N GLU A 188 -1.13 -20.41 1.04
CA GLU A 188 -1.82 -19.13 1.22
C GLU A 188 -0.87 -17.99 1.65
N ASP A 189 0.08 -18.25 2.56
CA ASP A 189 1.07 -17.25 2.99
C ASP A 189 1.96 -16.82 1.80
N LYS A 190 2.26 -17.76 0.89
CA LYS A 190 3.03 -17.49 -0.33
C LYS A 190 2.24 -16.70 -1.35
N GLU A 191 0.97 -17.04 -1.53
CA GLU A 191 0.04 -16.34 -2.41
C GLU A 191 -0.16 -14.89 -1.96
N VAL A 192 -0.32 -14.65 -0.66
CA VAL A 192 -0.43 -13.28 -0.13
C VAL A 192 0.80 -12.46 -0.47
N PHE A 193 2.00 -12.99 -0.21
CA PHE A 193 3.23 -12.28 -0.55
C PHE A 193 3.34 -12.03 -2.06
N GLY A 194 3.10 -13.05 -2.89
CA GLY A 194 3.15 -12.94 -4.33
C GLY A 194 2.17 -11.91 -4.91
N ALA A 195 0.94 -11.88 -4.39
CA ALA A 195 -0.08 -10.92 -4.81
C ALA A 195 0.33 -9.47 -4.48
N LEU A 196 0.83 -9.23 -3.26
CA LEU A 196 1.32 -7.90 -2.89
C LEU A 196 2.59 -7.54 -3.66
N PHE A 197 3.53 -8.46 -3.82
CA PHE A 197 4.80 -8.21 -4.49
C PHE A 197 4.59 -7.68 -5.92
N LYS A 198 3.71 -8.31 -6.70
CA LYS A 198 3.39 -7.88 -8.08
C LYS A 198 2.94 -6.42 -8.14
N CYS A 199 2.00 -6.04 -7.27
CA CYS A 199 1.54 -4.66 -7.18
C CYS A 199 2.64 -3.73 -6.61
N TRP A 200 3.44 -4.21 -5.65
CA TRP A 200 4.48 -3.41 -5.00
C TRP A 200 5.59 -3.01 -5.97
N CYS A 201 5.84 -3.79 -7.02
CA CYS A 201 6.83 -3.52 -8.06
C CYS A 201 6.68 -2.13 -8.71
N HIS A 202 5.48 -1.52 -8.65
CA HIS A 202 5.27 -0.14 -9.10
C HIS A 202 6.00 0.91 -8.24
N ASN A 203 6.57 0.53 -7.09
CA ASN A 203 7.42 1.36 -6.25
C ASN A 203 8.64 0.55 -5.75
N PRO A 204 9.86 0.85 -6.22
CA PRO A 204 11.06 0.08 -5.88
C PRO A 204 11.37 0.01 -4.38
N VAL A 205 11.30 1.14 -3.67
CA VAL A 205 11.60 1.19 -2.23
C VAL A 205 10.60 0.37 -1.43
N SER A 206 9.31 0.43 -1.79
CA SER A 206 8.26 -0.37 -1.17
C SER A 206 8.46 -1.87 -1.44
N THR A 207 8.82 -2.24 -2.68
CA THR A 207 9.14 -3.65 -3.03
C THR A 207 10.29 -4.17 -2.21
N PHE A 208 11.37 -3.40 -2.11
CA PHE A 208 12.54 -3.75 -1.32
C PHE A 208 12.18 -3.87 0.17
N SER A 209 11.42 -2.91 0.70
CA SER A 209 10.87 -2.94 2.05
C SER A 209 10.03 -4.20 2.31
N LEU A 210 9.16 -4.58 1.38
CA LEU A 210 8.34 -5.80 1.49
C LEU A 210 9.22 -7.05 1.58
N CYS A 211 10.32 -7.12 0.82
CA CYS A 211 11.27 -8.22 0.88
C CYS A 211 11.98 -8.29 2.24
N LEU A 212 12.38 -7.14 2.81
CA LEU A 212 12.94 -7.09 4.16
C LEU A 212 11.93 -7.60 5.20
N LEU A 213 10.67 -7.18 5.09
CA LEU A 213 9.61 -7.60 6.02
C LEU A 213 9.33 -9.11 5.93
N GLY A 214 9.32 -9.65 4.71
CA GLY A 214 9.12 -11.07 4.44
C GLY A 214 10.36 -11.95 4.69
N GLN A 215 11.48 -11.36 5.12
CA GLN A 215 12.78 -12.04 5.27
C GLN A 215 13.31 -12.68 3.98
N ALA A 216 12.89 -12.15 2.82
CA ALA A 216 13.33 -12.59 1.50
C ALA A 216 14.67 -11.92 1.13
N TYR A 217 15.71 -12.14 1.93
CA TYR A 217 16.96 -11.39 1.84
C TYR A 217 17.76 -11.65 0.54
N ASP A 218 17.69 -12.85 -0.01
CA ASP A 218 18.26 -13.15 -1.33
C ASP A 218 17.57 -12.36 -2.46
N LEU A 219 16.24 -12.21 -2.38
CA LEU A 219 15.48 -11.40 -3.32
C LEU A 219 15.79 -9.91 -3.11
N ALA A 220 15.84 -9.43 -1.87
CA ALA A 220 16.23 -8.06 -1.55
C ALA A 220 17.63 -7.72 -2.12
N PHE A 221 18.62 -8.61 -1.94
CA PHE A 221 19.95 -8.42 -2.53
C PHE A 221 19.93 -8.44 -4.07
N SER A 222 19.06 -9.25 -4.68
CA SER A 222 18.90 -9.24 -6.15
C SER A 222 18.27 -7.93 -6.63
N LEU A 223 17.24 -7.44 -5.92
CA LEU A 223 16.56 -6.18 -6.21
C LEU A 223 17.49 -4.97 -6.09
N ILE A 224 18.30 -4.87 -5.03
CA ILE A 224 19.15 -3.67 -4.84
C ILE A 224 20.17 -3.49 -5.97
N LYS A 225 20.65 -4.59 -6.57
CA LYS A 225 21.53 -4.55 -7.74
C LYS A 225 20.84 -3.97 -8.98
N LYS A 226 19.51 -4.01 -9.03
CA LYS A 226 18.69 -3.46 -10.10
C LYS A 226 18.31 -1.99 -9.89
N PHE A 227 18.56 -1.44 -8.69
CA PHE A 227 18.28 -0.02 -8.43
C PHE A 227 19.18 0.92 -9.25
N SER A 228 20.33 0.46 -9.77
CA SER A 228 21.13 1.25 -10.71
C SER A 228 20.45 1.47 -12.05
N GLU A 229 19.52 0.59 -12.44
CA GLU A 229 18.69 0.72 -13.64
C GLU A 229 17.46 1.61 -13.37
N VAL A 230 17.18 1.93 -12.11
CA VAL A 230 16.12 2.84 -11.68
C VAL A 230 16.68 4.25 -11.57
N ASP A 231 15.99 5.21 -12.18
CA ASP A 231 16.32 6.63 -12.04
C ASP A 231 16.25 7.11 -10.58
N ILE A 232 17.39 7.62 -10.07
CA ILE A 232 17.57 8.04 -8.68
C ILE A 232 17.06 9.48 -8.52
N SER A 233 15.75 9.61 -8.33
CA SER A 233 15.09 10.88 -8.04
C SER A 233 15.23 11.29 -6.56
N VAL A 234 15.04 12.58 -6.26
CA VAL A 234 14.95 13.08 -4.88
C VAL A 234 13.84 12.38 -4.09
N GLY A 235 12.70 12.11 -4.73
CA GLY A 235 11.60 11.37 -4.12
C GLY A 235 11.98 9.95 -3.71
N LEU A 236 12.79 9.26 -4.54
CA LEU A 236 13.34 7.95 -4.21
C LEU A 236 14.27 8.03 -2.99
N LEU A 237 15.18 9.01 -2.96
CA LEU A 237 16.11 9.21 -1.84
C LEU A 237 15.38 9.51 -0.52
N MET A 238 14.32 10.31 -0.56
CA MET A 238 13.47 10.57 0.62
C MET A 238 12.78 9.29 1.11
N GLN A 239 12.31 8.44 0.19
CA GLN A 239 11.71 7.15 0.54
C GLN A 239 12.75 6.21 1.16
N LEU A 240 13.98 6.18 0.63
CA LEU A 240 15.08 5.41 1.20
C LEU A 240 15.44 5.89 2.61
N ASP A 241 15.56 7.20 2.83
CA ASP A 241 15.82 7.78 4.16
C ASP A 241 14.75 7.35 5.17
N LYS A 242 13.47 7.45 4.78
CA LYS A 242 12.34 6.99 5.61
C LYS A 242 12.39 5.48 5.88
N LEU A 243 12.77 4.67 4.89
CA LEU A 243 12.95 3.22 5.09
C LEU A 243 14.06 2.93 6.12
N ILE A 244 15.18 3.65 6.08
CA ILE A 244 16.25 3.48 7.08
C ILE A 244 15.75 3.83 8.48
N GLN A 245 15.00 4.92 8.64
CA GLN A 245 14.38 5.24 9.92
C GLN A 245 13.44 4.12 10.40
N LEU A 246 12.67 3.51 9.49
CA LEU A 246 11.80 2.38 9.81
C LEU A 246 12.60 1.11 10.17
N ILE A 247 13.75 0.84 9.54
CA ILE A 247 14.64 -0.29 9.90
C ILE A 247 15.06 -0.22 11.37
N GLU A 248 15.26 0.99 11.90
CA GLU A 248 15.57 1.20 13.31
C GLU A 248 14.35 1.16 14.25
N SER A 249 13.13 1.13 13.69
CA SER A 249 11.88 1.03 14.45
C SER A 249 11.55 -0.43 14.86
N PRO A 250 10.57 -0.64 15.77
CA PRO A 250 10.20 -1.98 16.23
C PRO A 250 9.73 -2.95 15.14
N VAL A 251 9.21 -2.46 14.01
CA VAL A 251 8.69 -3.34 12.93
C VAL A 251 9.78 -4.26 12.36
N TYR A 252 11.03 -3.77 12.31
CA TYR A 252 12.21 -4.48 11.80
C TYR A 252 13.15 -4.96 12.91
N ILE A 253 12.67 -5.12 14.15
CA ILE A 253 13.50 -5.69 15.22
C ILE A 253 14.07 -7.07 14.86
N HIS A 254 13.26 -7.91 14.18
CA HIS A 254 13.68 -9.23 13.72
C HIS A 254 14.88 -9.17 12.76
N LEU A 255 14.85 -8.24 11.80
CA LEU A 255 15.96 -8.03 10.86
C LEU A 255 17.23 -7.63 11.60
N ARG A 256 17.13 -6.72 12.59
CA ARG A 256 18.28 -6.27 13.37
C ARG A 256 18.88 -7.37 14.24
N LEU A 257 18.05 -8.25 14.80
CA LEU A 257 18.52 -9.43 15.54
C LEU A 257 19.18 -10.45 14.61
N GLN A 258 18.64 -10.65 13.41
CA GLN A 258 19.22 -11.55 12.40
C GLN A 258 20.59 -11.09 11.87
N LEU A 259 20.97 -9.82 12.06
CA LEU A 259 22.34 -9.37 11.78
C LEU A 259 23.38 -10.01 12.69
N LEU A 260 22.97 -10.54 13.86
CA LEU A 260 23.85 -11.27 14.78
C LEU A 260 24.10 -12.72 14.34
N GLU A 261 23.24 -13.26 13.46
CA GLU A 261 23.24 -14.68 13.07
C GLU A 261 24.24 -14.95 11.93
N VAL A 262 25.55 -14.78 12.20
CA VAL A 262 26.62 -14.85 11.18
C VAL A 262 26.65 -16.19 10.41
N GLU A 263 26.29 -17.29 11.08
CA GLU A 263 26.31 -18.64 10.50
C GLU A 263 25.14 -18.93 9.55
N MET A 264 24.08 -18.11 9.58
CA MET A 264 22.90 -18.37 8.78
C MET A 264 23.16 -18.07 7.30
N PRO A 265 22.76 -18.94 6.34
CA PRO A 265 23.01 -18.72 4.91
C PRO A 265 22.46 -17.40 4.38
N GLN A 266 21.38 -16.90 4.98
CA GLN A 266 20.72 -15.66 4.59
C GLN A 266 21.44 -14.39 5.10
N HIS A 267 22.34 -14.52 6.08
CA HIS A 267 23.09 -13.40 6.68
C HIS A 267 23.90 -12.63 5.64
N SER A 268 24.60 -13.34 4.76
CA SER A 268 25.38 -12.71 3.68
C SER A 268 24.50 -11.88 2.75
N SER A 269 23.32 -12.38 2.41
CA SER A 269 22.37 -11.68 1.53
C SER A 269 21.76 -10.47 2.23
N LEU A 270 21.41 -10.59 3.51
CA LEU A 270 20.95 -9.46 4.33
C LEU A 270 22.00 -8.34 4.40
N LEU A 271 23.25 -8.66 4.78
CA LEU A 271 24.33 -7.68 4.85
C LEU A 271 24.54 -7.00 3.49
N LYS A 272 24.62 -7.77 2.40
CA LYS A 272 24.81 -7.19 1.06
C LYS A 272 23.64 -6.32 0.62
N ALA A 273 22.40 -6.67 0.98
CA ALA A 273 21.23 -5.85 0.70
C ALA A 273 21.30 -4.51 1.44
N LEU A 274 21.70 -4.51 2.73
CA LEU A 274 21.85 -3.29 3.53
C LEU A 274 23.04 -2.44 3.08
N TYR A 275 24.19 -3.03 2.77
CA TYR A 275 25.31 -2.30 2.18
C TYR A 275 24.95 -1.74 0.79
N GLY A 276 24.16 -2.47 0.00
CA GLY A 276 23.63 -1.96 -1.25
C GLY A 276 22.77 -0.70 -1.05
N LEU A 277 21.87 -0.69 -0.06
CA LEU A 277 21.13 0.52 0.32
C LEU A 277 22.08 1.66 0.74
N LEU A 278 23.09 1.35 1.54
CA LEU A 278 24.06 2.33 2.02
C LEU A 278 24.80 3.02 0.84
N MET A 279 25.12 2.27 -0.21
CA MET A 279 25.80 2.80 -1.40
C MET A 279 24.89 3.69 -2.28
N LEU A 280 23.57 3.61 -2.15
CA LEU A 280 22.64 4.48 -2.86
C LEU A 280 22.36 5.80 -2.13
N LEU A 281 22.63 5.85 -0.83
CA LEU A 281 22.31 7.01 -0.01
C LEU A 281 23.40 8.09 -0.13
N PRO A 282 23.02 9.38 -0.22
CA PRO A 282 23.96 10.46 0.04
C PRO A 282 24.40 10.44 1.50
N GLN A 283 25.47 11.18 1.85
CA GLN A 283 26.03 11.34 3.21
C GLN A 283 25.09 12.06 4.20
N SER A 284 23.90 11.49 4.36
CA SER A 284 22.75 11.97 5.11
C SER A 284 22.73 11.39 6.53
N THR A 285 21.73 11.79 7.32
CA THR A 285 21.45 11.17 8.62
C THR A 285 21.13 9.68 8.47
N ALA A 286 20.31 9.28 7.49
CA ALA A 286 20.05 7.86 7.22
C ALA A 286 21.33 7.08 6.90
N PHE A 287 22.23 7.63 6.08
CA PHE A 287 23.52 7.00 5.80
C PHE A 287 24.30 6.75 7.10
N ARG A 288 24.44 7.77 7.95
CA ARG A 288 25.15 7.65 9.22
C ARG A 288 24.51 6.63 10.16
N THR A 289 23.19 6.61 10.26
CA THR A 289 22.43 5.66 11.08
C THR A 289 22.67 4.23 10.62
N LEU A 290 22.50 3.95 9.32
CA LEU A 290 22.71 2.61 8.78
C LEU A 290 24.18 2.18 8.87
N ASN A 291 25.12 3.09 8.58
CA ASN A 291 26.54 2.80 8.68
C ASN A 291 26.92 2.44 10.13
N ALA A 292 26.46 3.19 11.13
CA ALA A 292 26.72 2.86 12.54
C ALA A 292 26.18 1.48 12.94
N ARG A 293 24.99 1.11 12.45
CA ARG A 293 24.41 -0.22 12.65
C ARG A 293 25.30 -1.31 12.05
N LEU A 294 25.71 -1.14 10.79
CA LEU A 294 26.53 -2.11 10.07
C LEU A 294 27.94 -2.24 10.66
N THR A 295 28.57 -1.13 11.06
CA THR A 295 29.87 -1.13 11.75
C THR A 295 29.82 -1.92 13.05
N THR A 296 28.72 -1.80 13.81
CA THR A 296 28.52 -2.60 15.04
C THR A 296 28.55 -4.11 14.75
N VAL A 297 27.97 -4.54 13.62
CA VAL A 297 27.92 -5.95 13.19
C VAL A 297 29.29 -6.42 12.70
N CYS A 298 30.05 -5.58 11.99
CA CYS A 298 31.43 -5.90 11.60
C CYS A 298 32.32 -6.11 12.83
N ASN A 299 32.25 -5.22 13.81
CA ASN A 299 33.01 -5.35 15.05
C ASN A 299 32.68 -6.67 15.78
N LEU A 300 31.40 -7.10 15.78
CA LEU A 300 31.03 -8.39 16.33
C LEU A 300 31.74 -9.54 15.60
N ARG A 301 31.75 -9.52 14.27
CA ARG A 301 32.38 -10.57 13.45
C ARG A 301 33.89 -10.66 13.71
N ASP A 302 34.55 -9.51 13.81
CA ASP A 302 35.98 -9.45 14.09
C ASP A 302 36.29 -9.97 15.51
N ASN A 303 35.43 -9.67 16.48
CA ASN A 303 35.56 -10.18 17.86
C ASN A 303 35.28 -11.69 17.99
N LEU A 304 34.44 -12.25 17.11
CA LEU A 304 34.09 -13.68 17.15
C LEU A 304 35.12 -14.59 16.47
N ASN A 305 36.18 -14.05 15.83
CA ASN A 305 37.22 -14.83 15.13
C ASN A 305 36.63 -15.95 14.26
N ALA A 306 35.54 -15.68 13.52
CA ALA A 306 34.80 -16.72 12.81
C ALA A 306 35.72 -17.48 11.83
N PRO A 307 35.96 -18.79 12.04
CA PRO A 307 36.84 -19.56 11.17
C PRO A 307 36.24 -19.66 9.77
N SER A 308 37.06 -19.41 8.76
CA SER A 308 36.68 -19.26 7.35
C SER A 308 36.45 -20.59 6.61
N ASN A 309 36.07 -21.68 7.30
CA ASN A 309 36.02 -23.03 6.72
C ASN A 309 34.63 -23.61 6.37
N ASP A 310 33.51 -22.99 6.73
CA ASP A 310 32.16 -23.59 6.52
C ASP A 310 31.52 -23.28 5.16
N ARG A 311 32.32 -22.96 4.14
CA ARG A 311 31.83 -22.60 2.80
C ARG A 311 31.10 -23.75 2.07
N LYS A 312 31.37 -25.01 2.46
CA LYS A 312 30.67 -26.21 1.94
C LYS A 312 29.35 -26.46 2.69
N GLU A 313 29.35 -26.39 4.02
CA GLU A 313 28.15 -26.58 4.84
C GLU A 313 27.10 -25.48 4.59
N LEU A 314 27.53 -24.21 4.44
CA LEU A 314 26.62 -23.12 4.02
C LEU A 314 26.00 -23.37 2.63
N LYS A 315 26.72 -23.98 1.69
CA LYS A 315 26.19 -24.31 0.36
C LYS A 315 25.15 -25.42 0.43
N GLU A 316 25.35 -26.42 1.28
CA GLU A 316 24.41 -27.52 1.49
C GLU A 316 23.16 -27.07 2.25
N ALA A 317 23.32 -26.27 3.30
CA ALA A 317 22.22 -25.63 4.03
C ALA A 317 21.38 -24.70 3.12
N ARG A 318 22.04 -23.94 2.23
CA ARG A 318 21.36 -23.11 1.22
C ARG A 318 20.57 -23.95 0.22
N LYS A 319 21.06 -25.15 -0.13
CA LYS A 319 20.38 -26.07 -1.04
C LYS A 319 19.15 -26.74 -0.39
N ALA A 320 19.20 -26.99 0.92
CA ALA A 320 18.06 -27.52 1.69
C ALA A 320 16.90 -26.52 1.85
N LEU A 321 17.19 -25.21 1.89
CA LEU A 321 16.18 -24.14 1.95
C LEU A 321 15.43 -23.89 0.63
N VAL A 322 15.96 -24.37 -0.50
CA VAL A 322 15.43 -24.10 -1.86
C VAL A 322 14.17 -24.95 -2.18
N GLY A 323 13.93 -26.03 -1.45
CA GLY A 323 13.00 -27.09 -1.86
C GLY A 323 11.50 -26.76 -1.91
N THR A 324 11.03 -25.62 -1.40
CA THR A 324 9.59 -25.26 -1.43
C THR A 324 9.34 -23.74 -1.47
N ALA A 325 10.37 -22.92 -1.70
CA ALA A 325 10.26 -21.47 -1.60
C ALA A 325 9.53 -20.86 -2.82
N ILE A 326 8.95 -19.67 -2.63
CA ILE A 326 8.44 -18.85 -3.73
C ILE A 326 9.55 -18.69 -4.79
N ASP A 327 9.21 -18.78 -6.07
CA ASP A 327 10.22 -18.67 -7.13
C ASP A 327 10.80 -17.25 -7.19
N HIS A 328 12.03 -17.10 -6.67
CA HIS A 328 12.75 -15.83 -6.65
C HIS A 328 13.01 -15.28 -8.07
N GLN A 329 13.18 -16.15 -9.07
CA GLN A 329 13.45 -15.71 -10.44
C GLN A 329 12.20 -15.10 -11.07
N VAL A 330 11.04 -15.72 -10.85
CA VAL A 330 9.75 -15.20 -11.32
C VAL A 330 9.45 -13.83 -10.70
N LEU A 331 9.67 -13.68 -9.39
CA LEU A 331 9.47 -12.39 -8.72
C LEU A 331 10.44 -11.33 -9.24
N LEU A 332 11.72 -11.66 -9.42
CA LEU A 332 12.70 -10.72 -9.94
C LEU A 332 12.39 -10.29 -11.38
N ALA A 333 11.99 -11.23 -12.24
CA ALA A 333 11.59 -10.93 -13.61
C ALA A 333 10.38 -9.99 -13.67
N GLU A 334 9.41 -10.17 -12.76
CA GLU A 334 8.26 -9.27 -12.66
C GLU A 334 8.68 -7.86 -12.24
N PHE A 335 9.59 -7.73 -11.27
CA PHE A 335 10.13 -6.44 -10.87
C PHE A 335 10.81 -5.72 -12.05
N GLU A 336 11.69 -6.41 -12.77
CA GLU A 336 12.38 -5.85 -13.94
C GLU A 336 11.39 -5.41 -15.02
N ARG A 337 10.38 -6.24 -15.31
CA ARG A 337 9.32 -5.92 -16.27
C ARG A 337 8.58 -4.62 -15.88
N VAL A 338 8.18 -4.48 -14.63
CA VAL A 338 7.47 -3.27 -14.15
C VAL A 338 8.39 -2.05 -14.17
N CYS A 339 9.65 -2.19 -13.76
CA CYS A 339 10.63 -1.09 -13.85
C CYS A 339 10.81 -0.59 -15.28
N GLN A 340 10.89 -1.49 -16.26
CA GLN A 340 10.97 -1.12 -17.68
C GLN A 340 9.73 -0.35 -18.15
N VAL A 341 8.53 -0.76 -17.74
CA VAL A 341 7.28 -0.04 -18.05
C VAL A 341 7.31 1.40 -17.51
N HIS A 342 7.74 1.59 -16.26
CA HIS A 342 7.88 2.93 -15.68
C HIS A 342 8.98 3.78 -16.35
N LEU A 343 10.08 3.16 -16.77
CA LEU A 343 11.15 3.85 -17.50
C LEU A 343 10.66 4.34 -18.87
N GLN A 344 10.00 3.46 -19.63
CA GLN A 344 9.44 3.79 -20.94
C GLN A 344 8.39 4.88 -20.84
N HIS A 345 7.48 4.80 -19.86
CA HIS A 345 6.47 5.84 -19.65
C HIS A 345 7.09 7.22 -19.40
N ARG A 346 8.12 7.30 -18.54
CA ARG A 346 8.82 8.56 -18.28
C ARG A 346 9.52 9.12 -19.51
N GLN A 347 10.19 8.26 -20.30
CA GLN A 347 10.82 8.67 -21.55
C GLN A 347 9.80 9.23 -22.55
N GLN A 348 8.62 8.61 -22.65
CA GLN A 348 7.52 9.11 -23.49
C GLN A 348 7.01 10.46 -23.01
N VAL A 349 6.81 10.65 -21.70
CA VAL A 349 6.37 11.94 -21.12
C VAL A 349 7.38 13.05 -21.41
N ILE A 350 8.67 12.79 -21.21
CA ILE A 350 9.75 13.77 -21.48
C ILE A 350 9.76 14.14 -22.97
N SER A 351 9.66 13.16 -23.87
CA SER A 351 9.62 13.40 -25.32
C SER A 351 8.38 14.20 -25.75
N MET A 352 7.22 13.94 -25.15
CA MET A 352 6.01 14.73 -25.41
C MET A 352 6.15 16.17 -24.94
N MET A 353 6.76 16.40 -23.77
CA MET A 353 7.00 17.74 -23.23
C MET A 353 7.97 18.55 -24.12
N SER A 354 9.08 17.94 -24.57
CA SER A 354 10.03 18.62 -25.45
C SER A 354 9.41 19.03 -26.79
N LEU A 355 8.56 18.18 -27.38
CA LEU A 355 7.84 18.49 -28.62
C LEU A 355 6.82 19.62 -28.44
N GLN A 356 6.18 19.72 -27.28
CA GLN A 356 5.27 20.83 -26.98
C GLN A 356 6.02 22.16 -26.81
N ASP A 357 7.20 22.14 -26.21
CA ASP A 357 8.04 23.32 -26.04
C ASP A 357 8.63 23.81 -27.37
N GLU A 358 9.01 22.90 -28.27
CA GLU A 358 9.42 23.25 -29.63
C GLU A 358 8.27 23.88 -30.44
N LYS A 359 7.06 23.33 -30.35
CA LYS A 359 5.86 23.92 -31.00
C LYS A 359 5.53 25.31 -30.46
N LYS A 360 5.65 25.54 -29.14
CA LYS A 360 5.47 26.86 -28.53
C LYS A 360 6.53 27.87 -28.97
N LYS A 361 7.79 27.44 -29.14
CA LYS A 361 8.86 28.30 -29.64
C LYS A 361 8.65 28.69 -31.11
N GLN A 362 8.16 27.77 -31.94
CA GLN A 362 7.83 28.07 -33.34
C GLN A 362 6.63 29.02 -33.46
N SER A 363 5.56 28.82 -32.68
CA SER A 363 4.40 29.74 -32.72
C SER A 363 4.64 31.10 -32.06
N GLY A 364 5.53 31.18 -31.07
CA GLY A 364 5.96 32.44 -30.46
C GLY A 364 6.93 33.27 -31.33
N GLY A 365 7.64 32.62 -32.26
CA GLY A 365 8.55 33.29 -33.21
C GLY A 365 7.85 33.99 -34.38
N GLU A 366 6.66 33.51 -34.78
CA GLU A 366 5.86 34.15 -35.84
C GLU A 366 5.17 35.44 -35.35
N ALA A 367 4.89 35.58 -34.05
CA ALA A 367 4.25 36.78 -33.50
C ALA A 367 5.23 37.96 -33.27
N SER A 368 6.55 37.71 -33.27
CA SER A 368 7.59 38.73 -33.07
C SER A 368 8.21 39.26 -34.36
N THR A 369 7.88 38.69 -35.52
CA THR A 369 8.31 39.15 -36.84
C THR A 369 7.28 40.01 -37.58
N SER A 370 6.12 40.26 -36.96
CA SER A 370 5.07 41.16 -37.45
C SER A 370 4.87 42.36 -36.51
N ARG A 371 5.87 43.24 -36.40
CA ARG A 371 5.73 44.62 -35.92
C ARG A 371 6.68 45.56 -36.65
#